data_AF-A0A1Q8B654-F1
#
_entry.id   AF-A0A1Q8B654-F1
#
_cell.length_a   1.000
_cell.length_b   1.000
_cell.length_c   1.000
_cell.angle_alpha   90.00
_cell.angle_beta   90.00
_cell.angle_gamma   90.00
#
_symmetry.space_group_name_H-M   'P 1'
#
loop_
_entity.id
_entity.type
_entity.pdbx_description
1 polymer ?
#
loop_
_entity_poly.entity_id
_entity_poly.type
_entity_poly.pdbx_seq_one_letter_code
_entity_poly.pdbx_strand_id
1 'polypeptide(L)'
;MRQRLSKTKTWIAITLVLLGAVLVFAVRKERASAGEFFTAPVDMGSLRTSVNATGAVQTVVTVQVGSQISGQILELYADYNSMVKRGQLLAKIDPRNFQAQVENAQASVAAAQARMIMPGNTFFGGASLGAGAASTLTEEDVQAMVREIQPGQTDDFLVRSLTDVAQASAQVTTLMTVLLGSIAAISLIVGGVGIMNIMLVSVTERTREIGIRMAVGARPNTIRLQFLTESLVLSLAGGAVGVVIGGTLAALVSRVLGWPTLVSALSVLISFAFATAIGIFFGYYPAHKAAALDPIDALRYE
;
A
#
# COMPACT_ATOMS: atom_id res chain seq x y z
N MET A 1 -40.80 1.28 -38.80
CA MET A 1 -40.32 2.49 -38.09
C MET A 1 -39.23 2.08 -37.09
N ARG A 2 -37.97 1.94 -37.54
CA ARG A 2 -36.83 1.54 -36.69
C ARG A 2 -36.23 2.80 -36.06
N GLN A 3 -36.44 2.99 -34.75
CA GLN A 3 -35.84 4.08 -34.00
C GLN A 3 -34.30 3.96 -34.02
N ARG A 4 -33.64 4.96 -34.61
CA ARG A 4 -32.21 5.21 -34.41
C ARG A 4 -32.00 5.60 -32.94
N LEU A 5 -31.67 4.63 -32.09
CA LEU A 5 -31.11 4.91 -30.76
C LEU A 5 -29.84 5.76 -30.96
N SER A 6 -29.75 6.90 -30.26
CA SER A 6 -28.58 7.77 -30.37
C SER A 6 -27.33 6.98 -29.95
N LYS A 7 -26.23 7.16 -30.69
CA LYS A 7 -24.99 6.40 -30.48
C LYS A 7 -24.57 6.37 -29.00
N THR A 8 -24.85 7.43 -28.25
CA THR A 8 -24.61 7.58 -26.81
C THR A 8 -25.34 6.53 -25.94
N LYS A 9 -26.59 6.18 -26.25
CA LYS A 9 -27.36 5.18 -25.49
C LYS A 9 -26.83 3.76 -25.71
N THR A 10 -26.38 3.46 -26.92
CA THR A 10 -25.70 2.19 -27.23
C THR A 10 -24.37 2.06 -26.49
N TRP A 11 -23.57 3.14 -26.40
CA TRP A 11 -22.32 3.12 -25.63
C TRP A 11 -22.57 2.91 -24.13
N ILE A 12 -23.55 3.60 -23.54
CA ILE A 12 -23.90 3.42 -22.12
C ILE A 12 -24.39 1.98 -21.85
N ALA A 13 -25.19 1.41 -22.74
CA ALA A 13 -25.65 0.02 -22.61
C ALA A 13 -24.49 -0.97 -22.69
N ILE A 14 -23.54 -0.77 -23.62
CA ILE A 14 -22.35 -1.62 -23.75
C ILE A 14 -21.47 -1.53 -22.50
N THR A 15 -21.25 -0.32 -21.96
CA THR A 15 -20.46 -0.13 -20.74
C THR A 15 -21.11 -0.80 -19.54
N LEU A 16 -22.44 -0.68 -19.37
CA LEU A 16 -23.18 -1.35 -18.30
C LEU A 16 -23.14 -2.88 -18.40
N VAL A 17 -23.23 -3.42 -19.62
CA VAL A 17 -23.14 -4.87 -19.85
C VAL A 17 -21.72 -5.39 -19.57
N LEU A 18 -20.68 -4.65 -19.96
CA LEU A 18 -19.29 -4.98 -19.64
C LEU A 18 -19.02 -4.95 -18.14
N LEU A 19 -19.49 -3.91 -17.44
CA LEU A 19 -19.34 -3.79 -15.98
C LEU A 19 -20.07 -4.92 -15.24
N GLY A 20 -21.28 -5.28 -15.70
CA GLY A 20 -22.03 -6.42 -15.18
C GLY A 20 -21.34 -7.75 -15.44
N ALA A 21 -20.77 -7.96 -16.63
CA ALA A 21 -20.02 -9.18 -16.97
C ALA A 21 -18.75 -9.34 -16.12
N VAL A 22 -18.01 -8.25 -15.88
CA VAL A 22 -16.84 -8.24 -15.00
C VAL A 22 -17.24 -8.54 -13.55
N LEU A 23 -18.34 -7.97 -13.07
CA LEU A 23 -18.87 -8.25 -11.72
C LEU A 23 -19.26 -9.73 -11.55
N VAL A 24 -19.99 -10.29 -12.53
CA VAL A 24 -20.39 -11.71 -12.52
C VAL A 24 -19.17 -12.62 -12.60
N PHE A 25 -18.15 -12.26 -13.38
CA PHE A 25 -16.91 -13.03 -13.48
C PHE A 25 -16.11 -13.00 -12.17
N ALA A 26 -16.02 -11.84 -11.50
CA ALA A 26 -15.35 -11.70 -10.21
C ALA A 26 -16.02 -12.55 -9.12
N VAL A 27 -17.35 -12.50 -9.02
CA VAL A 27 -18.12 -13.28 -8.04
C VAL A 27 -18.04 -14.79 -8.33
N ARG A 28 -18.01 -15.19 -9.61
CA ARG A 28 -17.83 -16.61 -9.98
C ARG A 28 -16.42 -17.13 -9.68
N LYS A 29 -15.39 -16.31 -9.88
CA LYS A 29 -14.00 -16.69 -9.58
C LYS A 29 -13.81 -16.97 -8.09
N GLU A 30 -14.46 -16.17 -7.23
CA GLU A 30 -14.40 -16.33 -5.77
C GLU A 30 -15.12 -17.61 -5.30
N ARG A 31 -16.27 -17.96 -5.90
CA ARG A 31 -16.95 -19.24 -5.62
C ARG A 31 -16.19 -20.47 -6.13
N ALA A 32 -15.34 -20.32 -7.15
CA ALA A 32 -14.53 -21.41 -7.67
C ALA A 32 -13.25 -21.68 -6.85
N SER A 33 -12.90 -20.82 -5.88
CA SER A 33 -11.69 -20.95 -5.05
C SER A 33 -11.95 -21.41 -3.61
N ALA A 34 -13.20 -21.73 -3.26
CA ALA A 34 -13.49 -22.42 -2.00
C ALA A 34 -13.21 -23.93 -2.20
N GLY A 35 -11.98 -24.35 -1.92
CA GLY A 35 -11.58 -25.75 -1.92
C GLY A 35 -12.47 -26.57 -0.98
N GLU A 36 -12.87 -27.76 -1.44
CA GLU A 36 -13.67 -28.71 -0.67
C GLU A 36 -12.79 -29.32 0.43
N PHE A 37 -13.00 -28.92 1.69
CA PHE A 37 -12.22 -29.44 2.82
C PHE A 37 -12.77 -30.80 3.25
N PHE A 38 -11.98 -31.85 3.05
CA PHE A 38 -12.23 -33.16 3.62
C PHE A 38 -11.64 -33.22 5.03
N THR A 39 -12.49 -33.44 6.03
CA THR A 39 -12.06 -33.73 7.40
C THR A 39 -12.01 -35.24 7.58
N ALA A 40 -10.85 -35.76 8.00
CA ALA A 40 -10.68 -37.14 8.41
C ALA A 40 -10.61 -37.18 9.94
N PRO A 41 -11.34 -38.09 10.62
CA PRO A 41 -11.19 -38.26 12.06
C PRO A 41 -9.79 -38.77 12.38
N VAL A 42 -9.09 -38.08 13.28
CA VAL A 42 -7.80 -38.49 13.81
C VAL A 42 -8.01 -38.93 15.25
N ASP A 43 -7.84 -40.23 15.51
CA ASP A 43 -7.87 -40.77 16.87
C ASP A 43 -6.60 -40.37 17.62
N MET A 44 -6.78 -39.64 18.73
CA MET A 44 -5.69 -39.32 19.66
C MET A 44 -5.42 -40.51 20.58
N GLY A 45 -4.32 -41.22 20.32
CA GLY A 45 -3.76 -42.23 21.22
C GLY A 45 -2.60 -41.68 22.07
N SER A 46 -2.43 -42.17 23.29
CA SER A 46 -1.30 -41.81 24.14
C SER A 46 0.03 -42.34 23.57
N LEU A 47 1.00 -41.45 23.35
CA LEU A 47 2.38 -41.82 23.01
C LEU A 47 3.02 -42.59 24.16
N ARG A 48 3.22 -43.90 23.99
CA ARG A 48 4.11 -44.71 24.84
C ARG A 48 5.42 -44.91 24.11
N THR A 49 6.45 -44.18 24.52
CA THR A 49 7.83 -44.43 24.11
C THR A 49 8.40 -45.54 25.00
N SER A 50 8.39 -46.78 24.52
CA SER A 50 9.14 -47.86 25.16
C SER A 50 10.59 -47.81 24.70
N VAL A 51 11.51 -47.49 25.60
CA VAL A 51 12.94 -47.68 25.38
C VAL A 51 13.27 -49.13 25.71
N ASN A 52 13.43 -49.97 24.70
CA ASN A 52 14.00 -51.31 24.87
C ASN A 52 15.52 -51.18 24.81
N ALA A 53 16.18 -51.27 25.97
CA ALA A 53 17.61 -51.53 26.03
C ALA A 53 17.82 -53.01 26.28
N THR A 54 18.39 -53.72 25.30
CA THR A 54 18.95 -55.07 25.52
C THR A 54 20.43 -54.99 25.18
N GLY A 55 21.28 -55.15 26.19
CA GLY A 55 22.72 -55.21 26.00
C GLY A 55 23.34 -56.05 27.12
N ALA A 56 24.01 -57.13 26.75
CA ALA A 56 24.93 -57.82 27.64
C ALA A 56 26.25 -57.04 27.63
N VAL A 57 26.75 -56.66 28.81
CA VAL A 57 28.07 -56.03 28.95
C VAL A 57 29.12 -57.13 28.81
N GLN A 58 29.79 -57.17 27.66
CA GLN A 58 31.06 -57.88 27.53
C GLN A 58 32.19 -56.86 27.60
N THR A 59 33.09 -57.02 28.56
CA THR A 59 34.33 -56.24 28.63
C THR A 59 35.28 -56.76 27.56
N VAL A 60 35.35 -56.06 26.43
CA VAL A 60 36.38 -56.24 25.42
C VAL A 60 37.46 -55.18 25.67
N VAL A 61 38.62 -55.58 26.18
CA VAL A 61 39.80 -54.71 26.27
C VAL A 61 40.64 -54.92 25.01
N THR A 62 40.20 -54.34 23.91
CA THR A 62 41.08 -54.07 22.77
C THR A 62 40.91 -52.60 22.41
N VAL A 63 41.90 -51.78 22.76
CA VAL A 63 41.98 -50.39 22.33
C VAL A 63 42.51 -50.39 20.90
N GLN A 64 41.60 -50.46 19.94
CA GLN A 64 41.93 -50.26 18.54
C GLN A 64 42.11 -48.75 18.32
N VAL A 65 43.35 -48.28 18.30
CA VAL A 65 43.68 -46.87 18.03
C VAL A 65 43.60 -46.61 16.52
N GLY A 66 42.40 -46.71 15.96
CA GLY A 66 42.08 -46.13 14.67
C GLY A 66 41.75 -44.66 14.88
N SER A 67 42.75 -43.78 14.80
CA SER A 67 42.53 -42.33 14.78
C SER A 67 41.84 -41.95 13.46
N GLN A 68 40.51 -42.07 13.40
CA GLN A 68 39.71 -41.35 12.39
C GLN A 68 39.66 -39.87 12.79
N ILE A 69 40.80 -39.20 12.74
CA ILE A 69 40.80 -37.75 12.73
C ILE A 69 40.76 -37.37 11.26
N SER A 70 39.56 -37.03 10.79
CA SER A 70 39.33 -36.58 9.41
C SER A 70 40.03 -35.24 9.20
N GLY A 71 41.29 -35.28 8.78
CA GLY A 71 42.13 -34.12 8.52
C GLY A 71 43.41 -34.54 7.80
N GLN A 72 44.07 -33.60 7.10
CA GLN A 72 45.37 -33.89 6.50
C GLN A 72 46.44 -33.90 7.61
N ILE A 73 47.23 -34.97 7.68
CA ILE A 73 48.35 -35.09 8.63
C ILE A 73 49.49 -34.21 8.12
N LEU A 74 49.94 -33.25 8.93
CA LEU A 74 51.05 -32.36 8.60
C LEU A 74 52.39 -33.05 8.84
N GLU A 75 52.53 -33.71 10.00
CA GLU A 75 53.73 -34.48 10.39
C GLU A 75 53.31 -35.72 11.20
N LEU A 76 53.94 -36.87 10.93
CA LEU A 76 53.74 -38.14 11.62
C LEU A 76 55.02 -38.51 12.38
N TYR A 77 54.93 -38.69 13.70
CA TYR A 77 56.08 -38.93 14.59
C TYR A 77 56.17 -40.36 15.13
N ALA A 78 55.21 -41.23 14.78
CA ALA A 78 55.20 -42.63 15.16
C ALA A 78 54.76 -43.50 13.98
N ASP A 79 55.55 -44.52 13.68
CA ASP A 79 55.28 -45.49 12.61
C ASP A 79 54.61 -46.75 13.17
N TYR A 80 54.05 -47.58 12.30
CA TYR A 80 53.40 -48.83 12.66
C TYR A 80 54.36 -49.74 13.45
N ASN A 81 53.88 -50.29 14.57
CA ASN A 81 54.62 -51.18 15.48
C ASN A 81 55.75 -50.52 16.31
N SER A 82 55.83 -49.19 16.36
CA SER A 82 56.75 -48.47 17.26
C SER A 82 56.22 -48.42 18.71
N MET A 83 57.09 -48.60 19.71
CA MET A 83 56.70 -48.45 21.12
C MET A 83 56.54 -46.97 21.47
N VAL A 84 55.32 -46.57 21.82
CA VAL A 84 54.98 -45.19 22.22
C VAL A 84 54.71 -45.10 23.72
N LYS A 85 55.15 -44.01 24.35
CA LYS A 85 54.89 -43.74 25.78
C LYS A 85 53.59 -42.96 25.95
N ARG A 86 52.93 -43.11 27.12
CA ARG A 86 51.74 -42.31 27.46
C ARG A 86 52.10 -40.82 27.39
N GLY A 87 51.35 -40.07 26.57
CA GLY A 87 51.54 -38.61 26.37
C GLY A 87 52.50 -38.22 25.24
N GLN A 88 53.08 -39.18 24.52
CA GLN A 88 53.91 -38.91 23.34
C GLN A 88 53.06 -38.40 22.18
N LEU A 89 53.48 -37.29 21.55
CA LEU A 89 52.84 -36.76 20.35
C LEU A 89 53.04 -37.75 19.19
N LEU A 90 51.94 -38.18 18.57
CA LEU A 90 51.96 -39.19 17.50
C LEU A 90 51.85 -38.56 16.11
N ALA A 91 51.01 -37.53 15.97
CA ALA A 91 50.80 -36.83 14.70
C ALA A 91 50.39 -35.38 14.98
N LYS A 92 50.79 -34.47 14.08
CA LYS A 92 50.33 -33.08 14.04
C LYS A 92 49.41 -32.91 12.84
N ILE A 93 48.18 -32.46 13.06
CA ILE A 93 47.16 -32.28 12.01
C ILE A 93 47.24 -30.84 11.50
N ASP A 94 47.02 -30.64 10.20
CA ASP A 94 46.91 -29.29 9.63
C ASP A 94 45.61 -28.60 10.12
N PRO A 95 45.71 -27.50 10.89
CA PRO A 95 44.54 -26.83 11.43
C PRO A 95 43.82 -25.94 10.40
N ARG A 96 44.37 -25.70 9.20
CA ARG A 96 43.83 -24.71 8.23
C ARG A 96 42.37 -24.96 7.86
N ASN A 97 42.00 -26.21 7.63
CA ASN A 97 40.61 -26.56 7.28
C ASN A 97 39.64 -26.33 8.45
N PHE A 98 40.09 -26.54 9.69
CA PHE A 98 39.29 -26.29 10.88
C PHE A 98 39.19 -24.79 11.17
N GLN A 99 40.26 -24.03 10.93
CA GLN A 99 40.24 -22.56 11.03
C GLN A 99 39.25 -21.94 10.05
N ALA A 100 39.24 -22.40 8.79
CA ALA A 100 38.27 -21.94 7.80
C ALA A 100 36.82 -22.28 8.18
N GLN A 101 36.56 -23.44 8.79
CA GLN A 101 35.21 -23.77 9.29
C GLN A 101 34.79 -22.89 10.47
N VAL A 102 35.71 -22.60 11.40
CA VAL A 102 35.45 -21.72 12.54
C VAL A 102 35.21 -20.29 12.07
N GLU A 103 35.99 -19.79 11.09
CA GLU A 103 35.83 -18.46 10.53
C GLU A 103 34.49 -18.30 9.80
N ASN A 104 34.07 -19.29 9.01
CA ASN A 104 32.74 -19.32 8.40
C ASN A 104 31.62 -19.39 9.44
N ALA A 105 31.80 -20.16 10.51
CA ALA A 105 30.83 -20.22 11.60
C ALA A 105 30.73 -18.88 12.34
N GLN A 106 31.86 -18.21 12.62
CA GLN A 106 31.88 -16.87 13.22
C GLN A 106 31.21 -15.83 12.32
N ALA A 107 31.46 -15.86 11.01
CA ALA A 107 30.79 -15.00 10.05
C ALA A 107 29.26 -15.22 10.05
N SER A 108 28.81 -16.47 10.17
CA SER A 108 27.37 -16.79 10.26
C SER A 108 26.73 -16.26 11.55
N VAL A 109 27.45 -16.31 12.68
CA VAL A 109 26.99 -15.78 13.97
C VAL A 109 26.95 -14.25 13.94
N ALA A 110 27.97 -13.60 13.38
CA ALA A 110 28.00 -12.15 13.19
C ALA A 110 26.84 -11.68 12.29
N ALA A 111 26.57 -12.39 11.20
CA ALA A 111 25.43 -12.12 10.33
C ALA A 111 24.06 -12.34 11.03
N ALA A 112 23.97 -13.30 11.94
CA ALA A 112 22.78 -13.52 12.76
C ALA A 112 22.59 -12.43 13.83
N GLN A 113 23.67 -12.00 14.49
CA GLN A 113 23.66 -10.89 15.46
C GLN A 113 23.32 -9.55 14.81
N ALA A 114 23.82 -9.29 13.60
CA ALA A 114 23.47 -8.08 12.84
C ALA A 114 21.96 -7.99 12.55
N ARG A 115 21.26 -9.13 12.37
CA ARG A 115 19.79 -9.14 12.23
C ARG A 115 19.05 -8.85 13.54
N MET A 116 19.65 -9.16 14.70
CA MET A 116 19.02 -8.91 16.00
C MET A 116 19.14 -7.45 16.48
N ILE A 117 20.15 -6.71 16.01
CA ILE A 117 20.40 -5.32 16.41
C ILE A 117 19.53 -4.32 15.62
N MET A 118 18.79 -4.76 14.60
CA MET A 118 17.87 -3.88 13.85
C MET A 118 16.67 -3.48 14.73
N PRO A 119 16.53 -2.20 15.14
CA PRO A 119 15.38 -1.74 15.89
C PRO A 119 14.19 -1.58 14.94
N GLY A 120 13.07 -2.26 15.21
CA GLY A 120 11.79 -1.99 14.52
C GLY A 120 11.04 -3.20 13.96
N ASN A 121 11.60 -4.41 13.96
CA ASN A 121 10.87 -5.60 13.53
C ASN A 121 10.20 -6.32 14.71
N THR A 122 8.94 -6.02 14.98
CA THR A 122 8.07 -6.94 15.71
C THR A 122 7.65 -8.07 14.77
N PHE A 123 8.18 -9.27 14.99
CA PHE A 123 7.79 -10.46 14.23
C PHE A 123 6.47 -11.02 14.77
N PHE A 124 5.40 -10.90 13.98
CA PHE A 124 4.22 -11.76 14.12
C PHE A 124 3.88 -12.34 12.74
N GLY A 125 4.01 -13.66 12.60
CA GLY A 125 3.47 -14.38 11.44
C GLY A 125 4.14 -14.14 10.07
N GLY A 126 5.44 -13.86 10.01
CA GLY A 126 6.21 -13.99 8.75
C GLY A 126 5.99 -12.92 7.67
N ALA A 127 5.22 -11.85 7.94
CA ALA A 127 5.08 -10.70 7.03
C ALA A 127 5.70 -9.45 7.66
N SER A 128 6.76 -8.92 7.06
CA SER A 128 7.37 -7.65 7.46
C SER A 128 6.61 -6.49 6.81
N LEU A 129 5.72 -5.85 7.55
CA LEU A 129 5.08 -4.58 7.18
C LEU A 129 5.38 -3.57 8.30
N GLY A 130 6.46 -2.81 8.13
CA GLY A 130 6.88 -1.78 9.07
C GLY A 130 7.34 -0.53 8.34
N ALA A 131 6.45 0.45 8.24
CA ALA A 131 6.78 1.82 7.90
C ALA A 131 7.43 2.48 9.12
N GLY A 132 8.75 2.67 9.08
CA GLY A 132 9.50 3.25 10.19
C GLY A 132 10.98 3.38 9.82
N ALA A 133 11.28 4.31 8.92
CA ALA A 133 12.64 4.60 8.49
C ALA A 133 13.44 5.28 9.62
N ALA A 134 14.27 4.51 10.29
CA ALA A 134 15.52 5.01 10.84
C ALA A 134 16.61 4.03 10.40
N SER A 135 17.21 4.31 9.24
CA SER A 135 18.44 3.67 8.79
C SER A 135 19.55 3.99 9.80
N THR A 136 19.92 3.02 10.64
CA THR A 136 21.02 3.17 11.60
C THR A 136 22.41 2.91 10.98
N LEU A 137 22.50 2.86 9.65
CA LEU A 137 23.76 2.86 8.91
C LEU A 137 23.70 4.09 8.01
N THR A 138 24.56 5.07 8.28
CA THR A 138 24.74 6.23 7.40
C THR A 138 25.57 5.83 6.18
N GLU A 139 25.49 6.59 5.09
CA GLU A 139 26.36 6.41 3.91
C GLU A 139 27.86 6.40 4.28
N GLU A 140 28.23 7.08 5.37
CA GLU A 140 29.58 7.12 5.92
C GLU A 140 30.02 5.77 6.52
N ASP A 141 29.11 5.05 7.21
CA ASP A 141 29.42 3.73 7.79
C ASP A 141 29.63 2.68 6.68
N VAL A 142 28.88 2.79 5.58
CA VAL A 142 29.04 1.93 4.40
C VAL A 142 30.37 2.22 3.71
N GLN A 143 30.79 3.48 3.60
CA GLN A 143 32.09 3.85 3.05
C GLN A 143 33.25 3.44 3.97
N ALA A 144 33.06 3.43 5.29
CA ALA A 144 34.06 2.93 6.24
C ALA A 144 34.32 1.42 6.06
N MET A 145 33.27 0.62 5.84
CA MET A 145 33.40 -0.81 5.56
C MET A 145 34.11 -1.10 4.22
N VAL A 146 33.89 -0.26 3.20
CA VAL A 146 34.60 -0.35 1.90
C VAL A 146 36.11 -0.10 2.08
N ARG A 147 36.50 0.74 3.04
CA ARG A 147 37.89 1.09 3.31
C ARG A 147 38.70 -0.04 3.98
N GLU A 148 38.03 -1.07 4.49
CA GLU A 148 38.63 -2.21 5.18
C GLU A 148 38.82 -3.44 4.25
N ILE A 149 38.39 -3.35 2.99
CA ILE A 149 38.61 -4.39 1.97
C ILE A 149 40.06 -4.34 1.49
N GLN A 150 40.76 -5.48 1.56
CA GLN A 150 42.15 -5.62 1.09
C GLN A 150 42.26 -5.28 -0.42
N PRO A 151 43.37 -4.65 -0.88
CA PRO A 151 43.49 -4.23 -2.27
C PRO A 151 43.59 -5.46 -3.18
N GLY A 152 42.53 -5.78 -3.93
CA GLY A 152 42.56 -6.84 -4.94
C GLY A 152 41.27 -7.65 -5.13
N GLN A 153 40.23 -7.47 -4.31
CA GLN A 153 38.91 -8.06 -4.60
C GLN A 153 38.04 -7.11 -5.42
N THR A 154 37.33 -7.64 -6.40
CA THR A 154 36.34 -6.91 -7.20
C THR A 154 35.16 -6.52 -6.31
N ASP A 155 34.76 -5.25 -6.36
CA ASP A 155 33.58 -4.71 -5.66
C ASP A 155 32.30 -5.44 -6.11
N ASP A 156 31.95 -6.54 -5.44
CA ASP A 156 30.80 -7.38 -5.77
C ASP A 156 29.63 -7.20 -4.78
N PHE A 157 29.54 -6.02 -4.16
CA PHE A 157 28.48 -5.70 -3.19
C PHE A 157 27.49 -4.66 -3.75
N LEU A 158 26.27 -5.11 -4.04
CA LEU A 158 25.12 -4.26 -4.32
C LEU A 158 24.48 -3.81 -3.00
N VAL A 159 24.95 -2.68 -2.45
CA VAL A 159 24.26 -2.02 -1.33
C VAL A 159 22.99 -1.37 -1.87
N ARG A 160 21.87 -2.09 -1.81
CA ARG A 160 20.54 -1.52 -2.05
C ARG A 160 20.01 -0.95 -0.76
N SER A 161 19.95 0.38 -0.67
CA SER A 161 19.30 1.02 0.46
C SER A 161 17.80 0.70 0.40
N LEU A 162 17.27 0.13 1.48
CA LEU A 162 15.82 -0.01 1.65
C LEU A 162 15.12 1.35 1.59
N THR A 163 15.85 2.44 1.87
CA THR A 163 15.34 3.81 1.73
C THR A 163 15.11 4.20 0.27
N ASP A 164 15.94 3.78 -0.68
CA ASP A 164 15.75 4.08 -2.11
C ASP A 164 14.47 3.43 -2.65
N VAL A 165 14.21 2.18 -2.25
CA VAL A 165 13.00 1.44 -2.63
C VAL A 165 11.75 2.09 -2.00
N ALA A 166 11.83 2.50 -0.74
CA ALA A 166 10.74 3.20 -0.05
C ALA A 166 10.46 4.58 -0.67
N GLN A 167 11.50 5.34 -1.01
CA GLN A 167 11.39 6.64 -1.67
C GLN A 167 10.79 6.51 -3.07
N ALA A 168 11.23 5.53 -3.86
CA ALA A 168 10.66 5.26 -5.17
C ALA A 168 9.15 4.92 -5.08
N SER A 169 8.76 4.09 -4.10
CA SER A 169 7.35 3.77 -3.86
C SER A 169 6.52 4.99 -3.43
N ALA A 170 7.06 5.83 -2.54
CA ALA A 170 6.42 7.07 -2.11
C ALA A 170 6.25 8.06 -3.26
N GLN A 171 7.23 8.14 -4.16
CA GLN A 171 7.19 9.01 -5.33
C GLN A 171 6.11 8.56 -6.33
N VAL A 172 6.00 7.26 -6.60
CA VAL A 172 4.93 6.70 -7.44
C VAL A 172 3.55 6.98 -6.83
N THR A 173 3.41 6.80 -5.51
CA THR A 173 2.15 7.07 -4.80
C THR A 173 1.76 8.55 -4.88
N THR A 174 2.74 9.44 -4.73
CA THR A 174 2.54 10.89 -4.86
C THR A 174 2.13 11.26 -6.28
N LEU A 175 2.79 10.70 -7.29
CA LEU A 175 2.45 10.93 -8.69
C LEU A 175 1.01 10.47 -9.01
N MET A 176 0.62 9.29 -8.53
CA MET A 176 -0.76 8.80 -8.69
C MET A 176 -1.78 9.68 -7.98
N THR A 177 -1.44 10.17 -6.79
CA THR A 177 -2.29 11.10 -6.02
C THR A 177 -2.50 12.41 -6.77
N VAL A 178 -1.43 12.99 -7.33
CA VAL A 178 -1.51 14.22 -8.13
C VAL A 178 -2.29 13.98 -9.41
N LEU A 179 -2.06 12.86 -10.10
CA LEU A 179 -2.79 12.51 -11.31
C LEU A 179 -4.29 12.39 -11.05
N LEU A 180 -4.69 11.59 -10.06
CA LEU A 180 -6.11 11.43 -9.70
C LEU A 180 -6.71 12.75 -9.20
N GLY A 181 -5.96 13.52 -8.41
CA GLY A 181 -6.35 14.85 -7.95
C GLY A 181 -6.61 15.82 -9.11
N SER A 182 -5.79 15.79 -10.16
CA SER A 182 -5.98 16.64 -11.34
C SER A 182 -7.23 16.27 -12.14
N ILE A 183 -7.51 14.97 -12.30
CA ILE A 183 -8.75 14.49 -12.96
C ILE A 183 -9.98 14.88 -12.14
N ALA A 184 -9.89 14.78 -10.80
CA ALA A 184 -10.95 15.23 -9.91
C ALA A 184 -11.17 16.75 -10.01
N ALA A 185 -10.10 17.55 -10.08
CA ALA A 185 -10.18 19.00 -10.24
C ALA A 185 -10.85 19.41 -11.57
N ILE A 186 -10.51 18.75 -12.68
CA ILE A 186 -11.16 18.98 -13.98
C ILE A 186 -12.65 18.63 -13.89
N SER A 187 -12.99 17.49 -13.28
CA SER A 187 -14.38 17.07 -13.09
C SER A 187 -15.17 18.08 -12.27
N LEU A 188 -14.54 18.67 -11.25
CA LEU A 188 -15.14 19.70 -10.42
C LEU A 188 -15.40 21.00 -11.19
N ILE A 189 -14.49 21.41 -12.08
CA ILE A 189 -14.69 22.57 -12.96
C ILE A 189 -15.87 22.34 -13.89
N VAL A 190 -15.96 21.17 -14.54
CA VAL A 190 -17.09 20.83 -15.42
C VAL A 190 -18.41 20.81 -14.64
N GLY A 191 -18.40 20.27 -13.42
CA GLY A 191 -19.55 20.34 -12.51
C GLY A 191 -19.94 21.77 -12.15
N GLY A 192 -18.96 22.63 -11.86
CA GLY A 192 -19.16 24.06 -11.59
C GLY A 192 -19.77 24.82 -12.76
N VAL A 193 -19.31 24.56 -13.99
CA VAL A 193 -19.93 25.10 -15.21
C VAL A 193 -21.39 24.65 -15.34
N GLY A 194 -21.69 23.41 -14.93
CA GLY A 194 -23.07 22.90 -14.85
C GLY A 194 -23.94 23.71 -13.89
N ILE A 195 -23.44 23.99 -12.68
CA ILE A 195 -24.14 24.85 -11.69
C ILE A 195 -24.40 26.24 -12.28
N MET A 196 -23.38 26.85 -12.90
CA MET A 196 -23.51 28.15 -13.55
C MET A 196 -24.59 28.14 -14.64
N ASN A 197 -24.63 27.11 -15.48
CA ASN A 197 -25.58 27.01 -16.59
C ASN A 197 -27.02 26.83 -16.10
N ILE A 198 -27.24 25.92 -15.14
CA ILE A 198 -28.56 25.74 -14.52
C ILE A 198 -29.01 27.04 -13.88
N MET A 199 -28.11 27.75 -13.20
CA MET A 199 -28.44 29.00 -12.56
C MET A 199 -28.76 30.12 -13.56
N LEU A 200 -28.01 30.24 -14.65
CA LEU A 200 -28.32 31.19 -15.72
C LEU A 200 -29.72 30.95 -16.30
N VAL A 201 -30.08 29.70 -16.57
CA VAL A 201 -31.42 29.34 -17.05
C VAL A 201 -32.48 29.70 -16.00
N SER A 202 -32.24 29.37 -14.73
CA SER A 202 -33.19 29.68 -13.64
C SER A 202 -33.43 31.19 -13.47
N VAL A 203 -32.39 32.02 -13.68
CA VAL A 203 -32.50 33.48 -13.64
C VAL A 203 -33.34 33.96 -14.81
N THR A 204 -33.13 33.41 -16.01
CA THR A 204 -33.92 33.80 -17.18
C THR A 204 -35.39 33.39 -17.07
N GLU A 205 -35.70 32.21 -16.53
CA GLU A 205 -37.08 31.75 -16.29
C GLU A 205 -37.79 32.61 -15.24
N ARG A 206 -37.06 33.02 -14.19
CA ARG A 206 -37.60 33.84 -13.09
C ARG A 206 -37.42 35.35 -13.29
N THR A 207 -37.05 35.82 -14.49
CA THR A 207 -36.73 37.23 -14.76
C THR A 207 -37.87 38.17 -14.32
N ARG A 208 -39.12 37.84 -14.67
CA ARG A 208 -40.29 38.65 -14.33
C ARG A 208 -40.54 38.71 -12.81
N GLU A 209 -40.34 37.61 -12.10
CA GLU A 209 -40.47 37.58 -10.64
C GLU A 209 -39.42 38.44 -9.95
N ILE A 210 -38.17 38.40 -10.44
CA ILE A 210 -37.07 39.24 -9.94
C ILE A 210 -37.39 40.72 -10.18
N GLY A 211 -37.90 41.06 -11.37
CA GLY A 211 -38.35 42.41 -11.72
C GLY A 211 -39.44 42.94 -10.78
N ILE A 212 -40.45 42.13 -10.47
CA ILE A 212 -41.51 42.49 -9.51
C ILE A 212 -40.92 42.73 -8.12
N ARG A 213 -40.00 41.88 -7.64
CA ARG A 213 -39.36 42.09 -6.32
C ARG A 213 -38.57 43.40 -6.26
N MET A 214 -37.85 43.74 -7.33
CA MET A 214 -37.09 45.00 -7.39
C MET A 214 -38.02 46.22 -7.50
N ALA A 215 -39.12 46.14 -8.23
CA ALA A 215 -40.11 47.21 -8.33
C ALA A 215 -40.80 47.53 -6.98
N VAL A 216 -40.94 46.52 -6.10
CA VAL A 216 -41.46 46.69 -4.73
C VAL A 216 -40.37 47.15 -3.75
N GLY A 217 -39.12 47.32 -4.20
CA GLY A 217 -38.02 47.93 -3.44
C GLY A 217 -36.93 46.96 -2.96
N ALA A 218 -36.86 45.72 -3.47
CA ALA A 218 -35.77 44.82 -3.15
C ALA A 218 -34.42 45.39 -3.65
N ARG A 219 -33.41 45.44 -2.76
CA ARG A 219 -32.06 45.89 -3.13
C ARG A 219 -31.37 44.83 -4.01
N PRO A 220 -30.55 45.23 -5.01
CA PRO A 220 -29.74 44.31 -5.83
C PRO A 220 -28.93 43.30 -5.01
N ASN A 221 -28.40 43.73 -3.86
CA ASN A 221 -27.60 42.87 -2.99
C ASN A 221 -28.43 41.74 -2.36
N THR A 222 -29.72 41.97 -2.07
CA THR A 222 -30.63 40.93 -1.55
C THR A 222 -30.87 39.85 -2.60
N ILE A 223 -31.09 40.25 -3.85
CA ILE A 223 -31.25 39.33 -4.98
C ILE A 223 -29.96 38.53 -5.20
N ARG A 224 -28.80 39.20 -5.18
CA ARG A 224 -27.49 38.53 -5.31
C ARG A 224 -27.28 37.48 -4.23
N LEU A 225 -27.52 37.81 -2.97
CA LEU A 225 -27.37 36.88 -1.85
C LEU A 225 -28.34 35.71 -1.94
N GLN A 226 -29.56 35.92 -2.44
CA GLN A 226 -30.52 34.84 -2.65
C GLN A 226 -29.98 33.80 -3.64
N PHE A 227 -29.57 34.23 -4.84
CA PHE A 227 -29.04 33.32 -5.85
C PHE A 227 -27.71 32.69 -5.44
N LEU A 228 -26.83 33.44 -4.75
CA LEU A 228 -25.58 32.90 -4.24
C LEU A 228 -25.80 31.84 -3.15
N THR A 229 -26.82 32.02 -2.31
CA THR A 229 -27.19 31.01 -1.31
C THR A 229 -27.82 29.79 -1.99
N GLU A 230 -28.60 29.97 -3.05
CA GLU A 230 -29.15 28.88 -3.87
C GLU A 230 -28.02 28.04 -4.50
N SER A 231 -26.98 28.68 -5.03
CA SER A 231 -25.82 27.98 -5.62
C SER A 231 -25.00 27.26 -4.56
N LEU A 232 -24.81 27.88 -3.39
CA LEU A 232 -24.11 27.30 -2.26
C LEU A 232 -24.84 26.08 -1.70
N VAL A 233 -26.16 26.14 -1.56
CA VAL A 233 -26.97 25.00 -1.11
C VAL A 233 -26.89 23.85 -2.11
N LEU A 234 -26.95 24.13 -3.42
CA LEU A 234 -26.79 23.12 -4.46
C LEU A 234 -25.40 22.47 -4.41
N SER A 235 -24.32 23.25 -4.25
CA SER A 235 -22.97 22.71 -4.21
C SER A 235 -22.70 21.92 -2.92
N LEU A 236 -23.19 22.37 -1.77
CA LEU A 236 -23.09 21.66 -0.50
C LEU A 236 -23.91 20.38 -0.48
N ALA A 237 -25.12 20.39 -1.04
CA ALA A 237 -25.93 19.18 -1.18
C ALA A 237 -25.24 18.16 -2.09
N GLY A 238 -24.72 18.60 -3.24
CA GLY A 238 -23.91 17.76 -4.13
C GLY A 238 -22.65 17.23 -3.45
N GLY A 239 -21.95 18.07 -2.67
CA GLY A 239 -20.78 17.69 -1.88
C GLY A 239 -21.09 16.63 -0.82
N ALA A 240 -22.19 16.80 -0.08
CA ALA A 240 -22.64 15.83 0.92
C ALA A 240 -22.98 14.48 0.28
N VAL A 241 -23.73 14.48 -0.83
CA VAL A 241 -24.02 13.27 -1.60
C VAL A 241 -22.74 12.63 -2.14
N GLY A 242 -21.81 13.44 -2.64
CA GLY A 242 -20.51 12.99 -3.12
C GLY A 242 -19.67 12.32 -2.03
N VAL A 243 -19.63 12.87 -0.81
CA VAL A 243 -18.93 12.26 0.34
C VAL A 243 -19.56 10.93 0.73
N VAL A 244 -20.89 10.83 0.75
CA VAL A 244 -21.59 9.58 1.06
C VAL A 244 -21.30 8.51 -0.01
N ILE A 245 -21.39 8.87 -1.29
CA ILE A 245 -21.09 7.94 -2.39
C ILE A 245 -19.60 7.54 -2.39
N GLY A 246 -18.70 8.50 -2.20
CA GLY A 246 -17.25 8.25 -2.13
C GLY A 246 -16.87 7.35 -0.96
N GLY A 247 -17.42 7.62 0.23
CA GLY A 247 -17.19 6.82 1.44
C GLY A 247 -17.75 5.40 1.31
N THR A 248 -18.95 5.25 0.74
CA THR A 248 -19.55 3.92 0.51
C THR A 248 -18.76 3.12 -0.53
N LEU A 249 -18.31 3.74 -1.62
CA LEU A 249 -17.44 3.11 -2.61
C LEU A 249 -16.09 2.71 -2.00
N ALA A 250 -15.46 3.57 -1.19
CA ALA A 250 -14.21 3.26 -0.51
C ALA A 250 -14.34 2.07 0.44
N ALA A 251 -15.45 1.98 1.18
CA ALA A 251 -15.76 0.86 2.06
C ALA A 251 -16.04 -0.43 1.27
N LEU A 252 -16.70 -0.34 0.12
CA LEU A 252 -16.96 -1.49 -0.77
C LEU A 252 -15.66 -2.04 -1.36
N VAL A 253 -14.80 -1.15 -1.86
CA VAL A 253 -13.48 -1.49 -2.39
C VAL A 253 -12.64 -2.19 -1.32
N SER A 254 -12.66 -1.68 -0.09
CA SER A 254 -11.93 -2.31 1.02
C SER A 254 -12.38 -3.74 1.29
N ARG A 255 -13.69 -4.01 1.24
CA ARG A 255 -14.24 -5.35 1.47
C ARG A 255 -13.97 -6.33 0.33
N VAL A 256 -14.07 -5.89 -0.92
CA VAL A 256 -13.94 -6.77 -2.10
C VAL A 256 -12.48 -7.03 -2.48
N LEU A 257 -11.62 -6.00 -2.37
CA LEU A 257 -10.22 -6.08 -2.82
C LEU A 257 -9.23 -6.27 -1.66
N GLY A 258 -9.69 -6.22 -0.40
CA GLY A 258 -8.85 -6.37 0.79
C GLY A 258 -7.90 -5.20 1.02
N TRP A 259 -8.13 -4.05 0.39
CA TRP A 259 -7.26 -2.88 0.52
C TRP A 259 -7.66 -2.05 1.76
N PRO A 260 -6.71 -1.70 2.65
CA PRO A 260 -7.00 -0.84 3.80
C PRO A 260 -7.27 0.59 3.31
N THR A 261 -8.53 0.98 3.21
CA THR A 261 -8.90 2.36 2.85
C THR A 261 -9.20 3.16 4.11
N LEU A 262 -8.41 4.22 4.33
CA LEU A 262 -8.57 5.14 5.46
C LEU A 262 -9.11 6.46 4.92
N VAL A 263 -10.40 6.73 5.16
CA VAL A 263 -11.00 8.03 4.84
C VAL A 263 -10.74 8.97 6.01
N SER A 264 -9.82 9.92 5.82
CA SER A 264 -9.50 10.92 6.84
C SER A 264 -10.59 11.98 6.96
N ALA A 265 -10.93 12.36 8.20
CA ALA A 265 -11.86 13.46 8.47
C ALA A 265 -11.38 14.79 7.86
N LEU A 266 -10.06 15.00 7.79
CA LEU A 266 -9.47 16.18 7.16
C LEU A 266 -9.79 16.24 5.66
N SER A 267 -9.72 15.09 4.96
CA SER A 267 -10.03 15.01 3.53
C SER A 267 -11.50 15.33 3.26
N VAL A 268 -12.40 14.89 4.14
CA VAL A 268 -13.83 15.22 4.06
C VAL A 268 -14.04 16.72 4.25
N LEU A 269 -13.40 17.33 5.27
CA LEU A 269 -13.51 18.76 5.52
C LEU A 269 -12.97 19.60 4.35
N ILE A 270 -11.82 19.20 3.78
CA ILE A 270 -11.26 19.83 2.57
C ILE A 270 -12.24 19.71 1.40
N SER A 271 -12.91 18.57 1.22
CA SER A 271 -13.89 18.40 0.13
C SER A 271 -15.09 19.35 0.26
N PHE A 272 -15.60 19.57 1.48
CA PHE A 272 -16.67 20.54 1.72
C PHE A 272 -16.21 21.99 1.52
N ALA A 273 -14.98 22.32 1.91
CA ALA A 273 -14.39 23.63 1.62
C ALA A 273 -14.29 23.88 0.11
N PHE A 274 -13.85 22.89 -0.67
CA PHE A 274 -13.81 22.96 -2.12
C PHE A 274 -15.21 23.10 -2.75
N ALA A 275 -16.19 22.32 -2.27
CA ALA A 275 -17.58 22.42 -2.75
C ALA A 275 -18.19 23.83 -2.49
N THR A 276 -17.87 24.42 -1.33
CA THR A 276 -18.25 25.78 -0.98
C THR A 276 -17.61 26.80 -1.92
N ALA A 277 -16.29 26.70 -2.13
CA ALA A 277 -15.55 27.60 -3.00
C ALA A 277 -16.08 27.56 -4.44
N ILE A 278 -16.35 26.37 -4.98
CA ILE A 278 -16.90 26.18 -6.34
C ILE A 278 -18.32 26.73 -6.45
N GLY A 279 -19.18 26.48 -5.45
CA GLY A 279 -20.55 27.01 -5.43
C GLY A 279 -20.61 28.53 -5.42
N ILE A 280 -19.70 29.17 -4.67
CA ILE A 280 -19.57 30.63 -4.66
C ILE A 280 -19.00 31.13 -5.99
N PHE A 281 -17.90 30.54 -6.46
CA PHE A 281 -17.21 30.98 -7.68
C PHE A 281 -18.11 30.92 -8.92
N PHE A 282 -18.72 29.77 -9.18
CA PHE A 282 -19.59 29.58 -10.36
C PHE A 282 -21.00 30.17 -10.18
N GLY A 283 -21.46 30.35 -8.94
CA GLY A 283 -22.72 31.03 -8.64
C GLY A 283 -22.65 32.55 -8.67
N TYR A 284 -21.46 33.13 -8.51
CA TYR A 284 -21.29 34.58 -8.46
C TYR A 284 -21.73 35.29 -9.74
N TYR A 285 -21.32 34.80 -10.91
CA TYR A 285 -21.68 35.40 -12.20
C TYR A 285 -23.19 35.47 -12.44
N PRO A 286 -23.96 34.36 -12.36
CA PRO A 286 -25.40 34.42 -12.57
C PRO A 286 -26.12 35.21 -11.45
N ALA A 287 -25.67 35.13 -10.19
CA ALA A 287 -26.23 35.94 -9.11
C ALA A 287 -26.01 37.44 -9.34
N HIS A 288 -24.86 37.82 -9.88
CA HIS A 288 -24.58 39.20 -10.28
C HIS A 288 -25.47 39.64 -11.44
N LYS A 289 -25.62 38.78 -12.46
CA LYS A 289 -26.51 39.05 -13.61
C LYS A 289 -27.97 39.24 -13.18
N ALA A 290 -28.46 38.42 -12.24
CA ALA A 290 -29.81 38.56 -11.68
C ALA A 290 -30.00 39.87 -10.91
N ALA A 291 -28.98 40.29 -10.15
CA ALA A 291 -29.02 41.53 -9.38
C ALA A 291 -28.90 42.80 -10.24
N ALA A 292 -28.41 42.68 -11.48
CA ALA A 292 -28.20 43.79 -12.41
C ALA A 292 -29.34 43.97 -13.43
N LEU A 293 -30.43 43.22 -13.30
CA LEU A 293 -31.62 43.35 -14.15
C LEU A 293 -32.32 44.70 -13.91
N ASP A 294 -32.72 45.38 -14.99
CA ASP A 294 -33.57 46.57 -14.90
C ASP A 294 -35.03 46.13 -14.64
N PRO A 295 -35.70 46.62 -13.58
CA PRO A 295 -37.10 46.30 -13.29
C PRO A 295 -38.05 46.58 -14.46
N ILE A 296 -37.79 47.64 -15.24
CA ILE A 296 -38.65 48.04 -16.37
C ILE A 296 -38.53 47.00 -17.50
N ASP A 297 -37.30 46.63 -17.87
CA ASP A 297 -37.06 45.64 -18.92
C ASP A 297 -37.54 44.23 -18.50
N ALA A 298 -37.36 43.87 -17.22
CA ALA A 298 -37.80 42.60 -16.68
C ALA A 298 -39.33 42.41 -16.69
N LEU A 299 -40.09 43.51 -16.61
CA LEU A 299 -41.56 43.50 -16.70
C LEU A 299 -42.08 43.57 -18.15
N ARG A 300 -41.24 44.00 -19.09
CA ARG A 300 -41.57 44.11 -20.52
C ARG A 300 -41.31 42.83 -21.31
N TYR A 301 -40.65 41.85 -20.71
CA TYR A 301 -40.40 40.54 -21.29
C TYR A 301 -41.68 39.69 -21.32
N GLU A 302 -42.13 39.36 -22.54
CA GLU A 302 -42.97 38.18 -22.87
C GLU A 302 -42.10 37.15 -23.61
#